data_AF-A0A7K2P326-F1
#
_entry.id   AF-A0A7K2P326-F1
#
_cell.length_a   1.000
_cell.length_b   1.000
_cell.length_c   1.000
_cell.angle_alpha   90.00
_cell.angle_beta   90.00
_cell.angle_gamma   90.00
#
_symmetry.space_group_name_H-M   'P 1'
#
loop_
_entity.id
_entity.type
_entity.pdbx_description
1 polymer ?
#
loop_
_entity_poly.entity_id
_entity_poly.type
_entity_poly.pdbx_seq_one_letter_code
_entity_poly.pdbx_strand_id
1 'polypeptide(L)'
;MPQFPDVPDGETQESWLRKEVLTGLAMRYGDPVPTEVLERFETEMSVIGPMGFSSYFLVVADICKYARDNGVPVGPGRGSATGSIVAYATRITELCPLEHGLLFERFLNPERINPPDVDLDFDDRQRDRMVRYVTEKYGDEYTAMVNTFGKIKAKNAIKDSSRILGYPFSHGERITKALPPD
;
A
#
# COMPACT_ATOMS: atom_id res chain seq x y z
N MET A 1 -0.39 14.43 -6.48
CA MET A 1 0.23 13.49 -5.53
C MET A 1 0.97 14.30 -4.49
N PRO A 2 0.84 14.00 -3.19
CA PRO A 2 1.56 14.75 -2.15
C PRO A 2 3.06 14.74 -2.45
N GLN A 3 3.71 15.88 -2.24
CA GLN A 3 5.17 15.98 -2.29
C GLN A 3 5.72 15.48 -0.95
N PHE A 4 6.72 14.62 -0.97
CA PHE A 4 7.39 14.21 0.26
C PHE A 4 8.08 15.45 0.85
N PRO A 5 7.76 15.85 2.10
CA PRO A 5 8.20 17.12 2.64
C PRO A 5 9.67 17.13 3.05
N ASP A 6 10.26 15.96 3.35
CA ASP A 6 11.61 15.86 3.92
C ASP A 6 12.69 15.62 2.85
N VAL A 7 12.49 16.12 1.63
CA VAL A 7 13.54 16.11 0.59
C VAL A 7 14.55 17.22 0.91
N PRO A 8 15.86 16.91 1.07
CA PRO A 8 16.88 17.91 1.38
C PRO A 8 17.03 19.00 0.31
N ASP A 9 17.50 20.18 0.72
CA ASP A 9 17.81 21.27 -0.21
C ASP A 9 18.80 20.83 -1.30
N GLY A 10 18.46 21.13 -2.55
CA GLY A 10 19.25 20.73 -3.72
C GLY A 10 18.91 19.36 -4.28
N GLU A 11 18.02 18.60 -3.64
CA GLU A 11 17.49 17.34 -4.15
C GLU A 11 16.10 17.51 -4.78
N THR A 12 15.79 16.59 -5.68
CA THR A 12 14.42 16.37 -6.18
C THR A 12 13.84 15.11 -5.54
N GLN A 13 12.52 14.91 -5.65
CA GLN A 13 11.87 13.67 -5.22
C GLN A 13 12.53 12.43 -5.83
N GLU A 14 12.95 12.51 -7.10
CA GLU A 14 13.61 11.40 -7.78
C GLU A 14 15.04 11.19 -7.29
N SER A 15 15.86 12.24 -7.22
CA SER A 15 17.25 12.11 -6.78
C SER A 15 17.34 11.66 -5.32
N TRP A 16 16.41 12.10 -4.48
CA TRP A 16 16.29 11.64 -3.11
C TRP A 16 15.86 10.17 -3.01
N LEU A 17 14.84 9.75 -3.76
CA LEU A 17 14.43 8.34 -3.79
C LEU A 17 15.60 7.44 -4.23
N ARG A 18 16.38 7.84 -5.24
CA ARG A 18 17.55 7.07 -5.68
C ARG A 18 18.56 6.87 -4.55
N LYS A 19 18.84 7.93 -3.76
CA LYS A 19 19.76 7.84 -2.62
C LYS A 19 19.25 6.91 -1.53
N GLU A 20 17.97 7.00 -1.18
CA GLU A 20 17.34 6.12 -0.19
C GLU A 20 17.35 4.66 -0.64
N VAL A 21 17.07 4.41 -1.92
CA VAL A 21 17.11 3.06 -2.51
C VAL A 21 18.53 2.51 -2.50
N LEU A 22 19.53 3.25 -2.98
CA LEU A 22 20.92 2.80 -2.98
C LEU A 22 21.41 2.50 -1.56
N THR A 23 21.06 3.34 -0.58
CA THR A 23 21.33 3.09 0.84
C THR A 23 20.69 1.77 1.30
N GLY A 24 19.41 1.57 0.99
CA GLY A 24 18.68 0.34 1.32
C GLY A 24 19.24 -0.92 0.64
N LEU A 25 19.66 -0.82 -0.63
CA LEU A 25 20.30 -1.91 -1.36
C LEU A 25 21.64 -2.28 -0.74
N ALA A 26 22.47 -1.30 -0.38
CA ALA A 26 23.74 -1.55 0.31
C ALA A 26 23.53 -2.26 1.66
N MET A 27 22.48 -1.89 2.41
CA MET A 27 22.12 -2.58 3.65
C MET A 27 21.65 -4.03 3.44
N ARG A 28 20.94 -4.31 2.34
CA ARG A 28 20.35 -5.63 2.09
C ARG A 28 21.27 -6.61 1.36
N TYR A 29 22.16 -6.10 0.50
CA TYR A 29 23.03 -6.92 -0.36
C TYR A 29 24.53 -6.71 -0.10
N GLY A 30 24.90 -5.72 0.72
CA GLY A 30 26.29 -5.33 0.97
C GLY A 30 26.77 -4.18 0.09
N ASP A 31 27.96 -3.69 0.40
CA ASP A 31 28.67 -2.65 -0.35
C ASP A 31 30.04 -3.21 -0.81
N PRO A 32 30.26 -3.42 -2.12
CA PRO A 32 29.44 -2.98 -3.25
C PRO A 32 28.17 -3.84 -3.47
N VAL A 33 27.12 -3.18 -3.95
CA VAL A 33 25.86 -3.84 -4.38
C VAL A 33 26.12 -4.70 -5.62
N PRO A 34 25.61 -5.95 -5.70
CA PRO A 34 25.75 -6.80 -6.88
C PRO A 34 25.23 -6.16 -8.17
N THR A 35 25.90 -6.42 -9.29
CA THR A 35 25.55 -5.82 -10.60
C THR A 35 24.12 -6.12 -11.02
N GLU A 36 23.65 -7.36 -10.85
CA GLU A 36 22.28 -7.77 -11.21
C GLU A 36 21.19 -7.00 -10.42
N VAL A 37 21.50 -6.65 -9.18
CA VAL A 37 20.62 -5.85 -8.30
C VAL A 37 20.57 -4.41 -8.80
N LEU A 38 21.72 -3.84 -9.17
CA LEU A 38 21.81 -2.49 -9.72
C LEU A 38 21.11 -2.37 -11.08
N GLU A 39 21.25 -3.37 -11.96
CA GLU A 39 20.54 -3.42 -13.25
C GLU A 39 19.03 -3.44 -13.06
N ARG A 40 18.52 -4.25 -12.13
CA ARG A 40 17.10 -4.25 -11.77
C ARG A 40 16.66 -2.90 -11.21
N PHE A 41 17.44 -2.31 -10.30
CA PHE A 41 17.16 -0.99 -9.73
C PHE A 41 17.06 0.10 -10.81
N GLU A 42 18.02 0.16 -11.73
CA GLU A 42 18.03 1.13 -12.83
C GLU A 42 16.83 0.94 -13.76
N THR A 43 16.45 -0.31 -14.03
CA THR A 43 15.26 -0.64 -14.81
C THR A 43 14.00 -0.10 -14.13
N GLU A 44 13.83 -0.34 -12.83
CA GLU A 44 12.65 0.16 -12.10
C GLU A 44 12.63 1.69 -12.01
N MET A 45 13.77 2.33 -11.74
CA MET A 45 13.86 3.79 -11.68
C MET A 45 13.59 4.46 -13.03
N SER A 46 13.95 3.82 -14.15
CA SER A 46 13.63 4.30 -15.51
C SER A 46 12.13 4.35 -15.78
N VAL A 47 11.32 3.64 -14.98
CA VAL A 47 9.86 3.66 -15.04
C VAL A 47 9.29 4.60 -13.99
N ILE A 48 9.73 4.48 -12.73
CA ILE A 48 9.20 5.25 -11.59
C ILE A 48 9.43 6.75 -11.74
N GLY A 49 10.63 7.17 -12.15
CA GLY A 49 11.00 8.58 -12.28
C GLY A 49 10.13 9.30 -13.31
N PRO A 50 10.13 8.87 -14.59
CA PRO A 50 9.33 9.50 -15.64
C PRO A 50 7.82 9.48 -15.41
N MET A 51 7.30 8.46 -14.71
CA MET A 51 5.87 8.41 -14.34
C MET A 51 5.51 9.37 -13.20
N GLY A 52 6.49 10.00 -12.54
CA GLY A 52 6.27 10.95 -11.46
C GLY A 52 5.87 10.29 -10.13
N PHE A 53 6.24 9.02 -9.93
CA PHE A 53 5.87 8.27 -8.72
C PHE A 53 6.94 8.29 -7.63
N SER A 54 8.06 8.99 -7.81
CA SER A 54 9.12 9.03 -6.80
C SER A 54 8.65 9.50 -5.42
N SER A 55 7.81 10.55 -5.40
CA SER A 55 7.21 11.06 -4.16
C SER A 55 6.28 10.05 -3.48
N TYR A 56 5.56 9.23 -4.27
CA TYR A 56 4.70 8.18 -3.73
C TYR A 56 5.50 7.14 -2.95
N PHE A 57 6.60 6.64 -3.53
CA PHE A 57 7.46 5.69 -2.85
C PHE A 57 8.07 6.28 -1.58
N LEU A 58 8.52 7.54 -1.62
CA LEU A 58 9.05 8.22 -0.43
C LEU A 58 8.02 8.33 0.68
N VAL A 59 6.78 8.73 0.36
CA VAL A 59 5.68 8.81 1.33
C VAL A 59 5.36 7.44 1.93
N VAL A 60 5.22 6.41 1.11
CA VAL A 60 4.90 5.05 1.58
C VAL A 60 6.05 4.47 2.42
N ALA A 61 7.30 4.66 1.98
CA ALA A 61 8.49 4.24 2.72
C ALA A 61 8.58 4.93 4.08
N ASP A 62 8.27 6.22 4.15
CA ASP A 62 8.26 6.99 5.39
C ASP A 62 7.22 6.46 6.39
N ILE A 63 6.00 6.15 5.94
CA ILE A 63 4.96 5.55 6.78
C ILE A 63 5.45 4.20 7.34
N CYS A 64 6.05 3.35 6.50
CA CYS A 64 6.62 2.06 6.92
C CYS A 64 7.78 2.25 7.90
N LYS A 65 8.66 3.21 7.65
CA LYS A 65 9.80 3.54 8.51
C LYS A 65 9.31 4.02 9.88
N TYR A 66 8.39 4.97 9.92
CA TYR A 66 7.80 5.46 11.17
C TYR A 66 7.21 4.31 11.99
N ALA A 67 6.41 3.44 11.36
CA ALA A 67 5.82 2.29 12.03
C ALA A 67 6.88 1.43 12.72
N ARG A 68 7.94 1.04 11.99
CA ARG A 68 9.03 0.20 12.51
C ARG A 68 9.79 0.89 13.65
N ASP A 69 10.17 2.15 13.47
CA ASP A 69 10.91 2.93 14.48
C ASP A 69 10.11 3.14 15.77
N ASN A 70 8.78 3.02 15.70
CA ASN A 70 7.85 3.26 16.79
C ASN A 70 7.23 1.97 17.36
N GLY A 71 7.76 0.80 16.98
CA GLY A 71 7.32 -0.50 17.50
C GLY A 71 5.95 -0.93 17.01
N VAL A 72 5.48 -0.42 15.86
CA VAL A 72 4.28 -0.91 15.17
C VAL A 72 4.72 -1.98 14.17
N PRO A 73 4.30 -3.26 14.35
CA PRO A 73 4.59 -4.30 13.38
C PRO A 73 4.01 -3.97 12.00
N VAL A 74 4.83 -4.16 10.97
CA VAL A 74 4.46 -4.00 9.56
C VAL A 74 4.58 -5.36 8.89
N GLY A 75 3.56 -5.74 8.12
CA GLY A 75 3.58 -6.98 7.33
C GLY A 75 4.73 -6.99 6.30
N PRO A 76 5.05 -8.16 5.72
CA PRO A 76 6.11 -8.29 4.71
C PRO A 76 5.76 -7.62 3.36
N GLY A 77 4.54 -7.09 3.22
CA GLY A 77 3.99 -6.55 1.98
C GLY A 77 3.00 -7.51 1.34
N ARG A 78 2.09 -6.95 0.53
CA ARG A 78 1.06 -7.69 -0.20
C ARG A 78 0.83 -7.12 -1.59
N GLY A 79 0.09 -7.87 -2.40
CA GLY A 79 -0.27 -7.43 -3.75
C GLY A 79 0.94 -7.38 -4.68
N SER A 80 0.89 -6.53 -5.70
CA SER A 80 1.94 -6.44 -6.72
C SER A 80 3.19 -5.70 -6.25
N ALA A 81 3.10 -4.86 -5.22
CA ALA A 81 4.22 -4.09 -4.68
C ALA A 81 5.44 -4.95 -4.30
N THR A 82 5.24 -6.23 -3.95
CA THR A 82 6.31 -7.17 -3.61
C THR A 82 7.23 -7.50 -4.80
N GLY A 83 6.84 -7.16 -6.03
CA GLY A 83 7.66 -7.33 -7.23
C GLY A 83 8.70 -6.24 -7.47
N SER A 84 8.72 -5.18 -6.64
CA SER A 84 9.63 -4.04 -6.82
C SER A 84 10.85 -4.13 -5.90
N ILE A 85 12.05 -4.03 -6.49
CA ILE A 85 13.30 -3.92 -5.75
C ILE A 85 13.42 -2.57 -5.06
N VAL A 86 12.83 -1.51 -5.64
CA VAL A 86 12.73 -0.18 -5.01
C VAL A 86 11.89 -0.25 -3.75
N ALA A 87 10.73 -0.92 -3.78
CA ALA A 87 9.89 -1.13 -2.60
C ALA A 87 10.59 -1.99 -1.52
N TYR A 88 11.33 -3.02 -1.95
CA TYR A 88 12.11 -3.86 -1.05
C TYR A 88 13.24 -3.08 -0.37
N ALA A 89 14.03 -2.34 -1.14
CA ALA A 89 15.15 -1.54 -0.65
C ALA A 89 14.71 -0.46 0.35
N THR A 90 13.59 0.21 0.07
CA THR A 90 13.00 1.24 0.95
C THR A 90 12.16 0.67 2.10
N ARG A 91 12.16 -0.65 2.28
CA ARG A 91 11.44 -1.38 3.35
C ARG A 91 9.92 -1.19 3.36
N ILE A 92 9.35 -0.82 2.21
CA ILE A 92 7.91 -0.90 1.96
C ILE A 92 7.49 -2.38 1.99
N THR A 93 8.31 -3.24 1.39
CA THR A 93 8.18 -4.70 1.45
C THR A 93 9.42 -5.34 2.08
N GLU A 94 9.27 -6.56 2.58
CA GLU A 94 10.36 -7.35 3.17
C GLU A 94 10.67 -8.62 2.37
N LEU A 95 9.98 -8.84 1.26
CA LEU A 95 10.20 -9.98 0.38
C LEU A 95 11.16 -9.61 -0.75
N CYS A 96 12.27 -10.35 -0.88
CA CYS A 96 13.24 -10.13 -1.95
C CYS A 96 12.65 -10.53 -3.32
N PRO A 97 12.45 -9.58 -4.25
CA PRO A 97 11.81 -9.91 -5.53
C PRO A 97 12.69 -10.78 -6.41
N LEU A 98 14.01 -10.63 -6.34
CA LEU A 98 14.95 -11.40 -7.17
C LEU A 98 15.03 -12.86 -6.73
N GLU A 99 15.08 -13.11 -5.42
CA GLU A 99 15.11 -14.46 -4.84
C GLU A 99 13.88 -15.29 -5.25
N HIS A 100 12.72 -14.65 -5.33
CA HIS A 100 11.45 -15.30 -5.63
C HIS A 100 10.99 -15.14 -7.09
N GLY A 101 11.79 -14.55 -7.96
CA GLY A 101 11.45 -14.34 -9.36
C GLY A 101 10.21 -13.47 -9.58
N LEU A 102 9.99 -12.48 -8.70
CA LEU A 102 8.84 -11.58 -8.76
C LEU A 102 9.06 -10.48 -9.81
N LEU A 103 8.01 -10.19 -10.57
CA LEU A 103 8.05 -9.30 -11.74
C LEU A 103 7.63 -7.89 -11.35
N PHE A 104 8.45 -6.90 -11.70
CA PHE A 104 8.15 -5.48 -11.46
C PHE A 104 7.02 -4.98 -12.35
N GLU A 105 6.93 -5.48 -13.57
CA GLU A 105 5.96 -5.08 -14.60
C GLU A 105 4.52 -5.44 -14.21
N ARG A 106 4.35 -6.40 -13.28
CA ARG A 106 3.06 -6.71 -12.67
C ARG A 106 2.61 -5.61 -11.71
N PHE A 107 3.55 -4.87 -11.14
CA PHE A 107 3.29 -3.72 -10.28
C PHE A 107 3.12 -2.44 -11.08
N LEU A 108 4.14 -2.07 -11.86
CA LEU A 108 4.14 -0.89 -12.70
C LEU A 108 4.48 -1.29 -14.13
N ASN A 109 3.49 -1.17 -15.00
CA ASN A 109 3.66 -1.45 -16.42
C ASN A 109 4.04 -0.15 -17.17
N PRO A 110 5.22 -0.08 -17.82
CA PRO A 110 5.63 1.11 -18.55
C PRO A 110 4.69 1.47 -19.72
N GLU A 111 3.98 0.51 -20.29
CA GLU A 111 3.03 0.73 -21.39
C GLU A 111 1.67 1.25 -20.89
N ARG A 112 1.40 1.17 -19.59
CA ARG A 112 0.12 1.59 -19.00
C ARG A 112 0.32 2.38 -17.72
N ILE A 113 0.18 3.70 -17.85
CA ILE A 113 0.24 4.64 -16.72
C ILE A 113 -1.05 4.51 -15.88
N ASN A 114 -1.04 3.60 -14.91
CA ASN A 114 -1.99 3.63 -13.80
C ASN A 114 -1.25 4.02 -12.52
N PRO A 115 -1.90 4.75 -11.60
CA PRO A 115 -1.36 4.93 -10.26
C PRO A 115 -1.06 3.57 -9.60
N PRO A 116 0.10 3.40 -8.96
CA PRO A 116 0.38 2.21 -8.16
C PRO A 116 -0.58 2.15 -6.97
N ASP A 117 -0.94 0.93 -6.59
CA ASP A 117 -1.76 0.64 -5.41
C ASP A 117 -0.94 -0.22 -4.43
N VAL A 118 -0.48 0.41 -3.33
CA VAL A 118 0.30 -0.22 -2.28
C VAL A 118 -0.52 -0.23 -0.99
N ASP A 119 -1.04 -1.41 -0.68
CA ASP A 119 -1.70 -1.68 0.59
C ASP A 119 -0.66 -2.01 1.67
N LEU A 120 -0.74 -1.33 2.81
CA LEU A 120 0.12 -1.57 3.96
C LEU A 120 -0.65 -2.30 5.06
N ASP A 121 -0.09 -3.42 5.52
CA ASP A 121 -0.65 -4.18 6.64
C ASP A 121 0.07 -3.80 7.94
N PHE A 122 -0.69 -3.25 8.90
CA PHE A 122 -0.22 -2.91 10.26
C PHE A 122 -0.97 -3.73 11.31
N ASP A 123 -0.43 -3.77 12.53
CA ASP A 123 -1.18 -4.23 13.71
C ASP A 123 -2.48 -3.43 13.87
N ASP A 124 -3.61 -4.14 13.91
CA ASP A 124 -4.95 -3.55 13.92
C ASP A 124 -5.18 -2.64 15.14
N ARG A 125 -4.58 -3.00 16.28
CA ARG A 125 -4.63 -2.22 17.53
C ARG A 125 -3.89 -0.89 17.44
N GLN A 126 -2.97 -0.76 16.49
CA GLN A 126 -2.12 0.42 16.32
C GLN A 126 -2.48 1.25 15.08
N ARG A 127 -3.53 0.86 14.35
CA ARG A 127 -3.95 1.54 13.12
C ARG A 127 -4.21 3.03 13.32
N ASP A 128 -4.88 3.41 14.41
CA ASP A 128 -5.20 4.82 14.69
C ASP A 128 -3.95 5.67 14.93
N ARG A 129 -2.87 5.06 15.45
CA ARG A 129 -1.58 5.72 15.60
C ARG A 129 -0.96 6.04 14.25
N MET A 130 -1.06 5.11 13.30
CA MET A 130 -0.56 5.32 11.93
C MET A 130 -1.38 6.37 11.19
N VAL A 131 -2.71 6.35 11.33
CA VAL A 131 -3.58 7.40 10.76
C VAL A 131 -3.19 8.76 11.32
N ARG A 132 -3.01 8.87 12.65
CA ARG A 132 -2.59 10.11 13.29
C ARG A 132 -1.24 10.62 12.76
N TYR A 133 -0.25 9.73 12.64
CA TYR A 133 1.05 10.10 12.08
C TYR A 133 0.92 10.70 10.68
N VAL A 134 0.17 10.04 9.79
CA VAL A 134 -0.06 10.52 8.43
C VAL A 134 -0.76 11.87 8.44
N THR A 135 -1.80 12.03 9.26
CA THR A 135 -2.53 13.30 9.41
C THR A 135 -1.65 14.43 9.93
N GLU A 136 -0.84 14.18 10.97
CA GLU A 136 0.04 15.20 11.55
C GLU A 136 1.17 15.59 10.59
N LYS A 137 1.78 14.61 9.90
CA LYS A 137 2.92 14.85 9.00
C LYS A 137 2.51 15.48 7.67
N TYR A 138 1.42 15.03 7.08
CA TYR A 138 1.00 15.45 5.73
C TYR A 138 -0.14 16.48 5.74
N GLY A 139 -0.65 16.84 6.91
CA GLY A 139 -1.65 17.89 7.12
C GLY A 139 -3.07 17.38 7.26
N ASP A 140 -3.76 17.85 8.30
CA ASP A 140 -5.16 17.52 8.58
C ASP A 140 -6.10 17.92 7.43
N GLU A 141 -5.85 19.08 6.82
CA GLU A 141 -6.62 19.60 5.68
C GLU A 141 -6.46 18.78 4.38
N TYR A 142 -5.45 17.92 4.31
CA TYR A 142 -5.15 17.08 3.14
C TYR A 142 -5.37 15.58 3.38
N THR A 143 -5.79 15.18 4.58
CA THR A 143 -5.93 13.76 4.95
C THR A 143 -7.36 13.44 5.38
N ALA A 144 -7.89 12.33 4.88
CA ALA A 144 -9.23 11.86 5.22
C ALA A 144 -9.35 10.35 5.07
N MET A 145 -10.29 9.77 5.81
CA MET A 145 -10.68 8.38 5.67
C MET A 145 -11.66 8.21 4.52
N VAL A 146 -11.43 7.21 3.66
CA VAL A 146 -12.41 6.83 2.64
C VAL A 146 -13.59 6.12 3.30
N ASN A 147 -14.80 6.62 3.09
CA ASN A 147 -16.02 6.02 3.63
C ASN A 147 -16.52 4.85 2.76
N THR A 148 -17.33 3.97 3.36
CA THR A 148 -18.02 2.88 2.67
C THR A 148 -19.53 3.07 2.72
N PHE A 149 -20.19 3.05 1.57
CA PHE A 149 -21.66 3.07 1.50
C PHE A 149 -22.23 1.66 1.69
N GLY A 150 -22.85 1.43 2.85
CA GLY A 150 -23.57 0.19 3.13
C GLY A 150 -24.82 0.05 2.24
N LYS A 151 -24.81 -0.88 1.30
CA LYS A 151 -25.99 -1.26 0.51
C LYS A 151 -26.81 -2.32 1.25
N ILE A 152 -28.14 -2.20 1.21
CA ILE A 152 -29.05 -3.24 1.72
C ILE A 152 -28.83 -4.51 0.89
N LYS A 153 -28.35 -5.57 1.54
CA LYS A 153 -28.08 -6.88 0.91
C LYS A 153 -29.38 -7.68 0.79
N ALA A 154 -29.44 -8.61 -0.16
CA ALA A 154 -30.65 -9.37 -0.51
C ALA A 154 -31.33 -10.03 0.70
N LYS A 155 -30.57 -10.74 1.56
CA LYS A 155 -31.11 -11.36 2.78
C LYS A 155 -31.71 -10.33 3.74
N ASN A 156 -31.06 -9.18 3.91
CA ASN A 156 -31.58 -8.10 4.76
C ASN A 156 -32.82 -7.45 4.16
N ALA A 157 -32.86 -7.24 2.84
CA ALA A 157 -34.03 -6.70 2.15
C ALA A 157 -35.28 -7.58 2.39
N ILE A 158 -35.15 -8.91 2.29
CA ILE A 158 -36.25 -9.85 2.55
C ILE A 158 -36.71 -9.79 4.01
N LYS A 159 -35.78 -9.75 4.95
CA LYS A 159 -36.07 -9.66 6.39
C LYS A 159 -36.76 -8.34 6.72
N ASP A 160 -36.29 -7.23 6.15
CA ASP A 160 -36.88 -5.91 6.35
C ASP A 160 -38.28 -5.82 5.72
N SER A 161 -38.49 -6.35 4.51
CA SER A 161 -39.84 -6.45 3.91
C SER A 161 -40.78 -7.30 4.77
N SER A 162 -40.30 -8.42 5.31
CA SER A 162 -41.10 -9.28 6.20
C SER A 162 -41.53 -8.55 7.47
N ARG A 163 -40.63 -7.73 8.04
CA ARG A 163 -40.91 -6.89 9.21
C ARG A 163 -41.95 -5.82 8.89
N ILE A 164 -41.81 -5.13 7.76
CA ILE A 164 -42.74 -4.08 7.32
C ILE A 164 -44.16 -4.64 7.12
N LEU A 165 -44.27 -5.86 6.61
CA LEU A 165 -45.55 -6.54 6.40
C LEU A 165 -46.16 -7.14 7.67
N GLY A 166 -45.51 -7.00 8.82
CA GLY A 166 -46.01 -7.50 10.12
C GLY A 166 -45.87 -9.00 10.33
N TYR A 167 -45.05 -9.69 9.53
CA TYR A 167 -44.82 -11.12 9.73
C TYR A 167 -43.88 -11.40 10.91
N PRO A 168 -44.01 -12.58 11.58
CA PRO A 168 -43.05 -13.02 12.58
C PRO A 168 -41.63 -13.13 12.00
N PHE A 169 -40.62 -12.88 12.84
CA PHE A 169 -39.20 -12.97 12.46
C PHE A 169 -38.83 -14.29 11.75
N SER A 170 -39.42 -15.41 12.19
CA SER A 170 -39.21 -16.75 11.63
C SER A 170 -39.59 -16.85 10.15
N HIS A 171 -40.51 -16.01 9.67
CA HIS A 171 -40.94 -15.99 8.28
C HIS A 171 -39.79 -15.54 7.35
N GLY A 172 -39.21 -14.38 7.64
CA GLY A 172 -38.07 -13.85 6.88
C GLY A 172 -36.86 -14.78 6.96
N GLU A 173 -36.56 -15.32 8.15
CA GLU A 173 -35.50 -16.32 8.34
C GLU A 173 -35.66 -17.54 7.43
N ARG A 174 -36.86 -18.14 7.41
CA ARG A 174 -37.15 -19.31 6.57
C ARG A 174 -36.93 -19.02 5.08
N ILE A 175 -37.35 -17.85 4.60
CA ILE A 175 -37.11 -17.45 3.21
C ILE A 175 -35.62 -17.27 2.95
N THR A 176 -34.90 -16.57 3.84
CA THR A 176 -33.47 -16.32 3.64
C THR A 176 -32.60 -17.58 3.68
N LYS A 177 -33.03 -18.64 4.37
CA LYS A 177 -32.35 -19.95 4.40
C LYS A 177 -32.61 -20.80 3.15
N ALA A 178 -33.66 -20.50 2.39
CA ALA A 178 -33.94 -21.16 1.12
C ALA A 178 -33.14 -20.55 -0.05
N LEU A 179 -32.52 -19.39 0.15
CA LEU A 179 -31.60 -18.81 -0.83
C LEU A 179 -30.33 -19.67 -0.94
N PRO A 180 -29.70 -19.74 -2.12
CA PRO A 180 -28.42 -20.39 -2.27
C PRO A 180 -27.38 -19.78 -1.31
N PRO A 181 -26.37 -20.57 -0.88
CA PRO A 181 -25.23 -20.01 -0.17
C PRO A 181 -24.56 -18.95 -1.06
N ASP A 182 -24.05 -17.90 -0.42
CA ASP A 182 -23.31 -16.83 -1.09
C ASP A 182 -21.99 -17.39 -1.66
#